data_AF-A0A960T645-F1
#
_entry.id   AF-A0A960T645-F1
#
_cell.length_a   1.000
_cell.length_b   1.000
_cell.length_c   1.000
_cell.angle_alpha   90.00
_cell.angle_beta   90.00
_cell.angle_gamma   90.00
#
_symmetry.space_group_name_H-M   'P 1'
#
loop_
_entity.id
_entity.type
_entity.pdbx_description
1 polymer ?
#
loop_
_entity_poly.entity_id
_entity_poly.type
_entity_poly.pdbx_seq_one_letter_code
_entity_poly.pdbx_strand_id
1 'polypeptide(L)'
;REPAIYALARSYLEFSRDLFPFWNLLLEYQVDEEGLPAWYEEKVDAACQLIESAIARDFNVSGPELKRSARVLWAALHGITTLSHRGKLATTESEPAEVLCQSLLQTYFSGLRTLYGEAKT
;
A
#
# COMPACT_ATOMS: atom_id res chain seq x y z
N ARG A 1 2.76 -14.52 14.79
CA ARG A 1 2.94 -13.05 14.72
C ARG A 1 2.15 -12.56 13.51
N GLU A 2 1.47 -11.41 13.58
CA GLU A 2 0.90 -10.80 12.38
C GLU A 2 2.04 -10.42 11.41
N PRO A 3 1.96 -10.77 10.11
CA PRO A 3 2.98 -10.38 9.14
C PRO A 3 3.11 -8.85 9.09
N ALA A 4 4.34 -8.33 8.98
CA ALA A 4 4.63 -6.91 9.13
C ALA A 4 3.84 -6.05 8.13
N ILE A 5 3.56 -6.64 6.96
CA ILE A 5 2.84 -5.98 5.89
C ILE A 5 1.35 -5.73 6.20
N TYR A 6 0.69 -6.58 7.01
CA TYR A 6 -0.69 -6.31 7.44
C TYR A 6 -0.76 -5.12 8.39
N ALA A 7 0.20 -5.01 9.31
CA ALA A 7 0.30 -3.87 10.21
C ALA A 7 0.57 -2.56 9.44
N LEU A 8 1.42 -2.62 8.39
CA LEU A 8 1.67 -1.47 7.53
C LEU A 8 0.41 -1.04 6.77
N ALA A 9 -0.32 -1.99 6.17
CA ALA A 9 -1.54 -1.69 5.44
C ALA A 9 -2.65 -1.12 6.35
N ARG A 10 -2.80 -1.66 7.57
CA ARG A 10 -3.70 -1.10 8.59
C ARG A 10 -3.32 0.34 8.93
N SER A 11 -2.03 0.60 9.17
CA SER A 11 -1.54 1.94 9.48
C SER A 11 -1.79 2.94 8.35
N TYR A 12 -1.72 2.49 7.09
CA TYR A 12 -2.04 3.32 5.93
C TYR A 12 -3.53 3.71 5.88
N LEU A 13 -4.44 2.77 6.14
CA LEU A 13 -5.88 3.02 6.18
C LEU A 13 -6.26 3.92 7.37
N GLU A 14 -5.64 3.73 8.52
CA GLU A 14 -5.81 4.61 9.68
C GLU A 14 -5.31 6.02 9.36
N PHE A 15 -4.15 6.15 8.72
CA PHE A 15 -3.62 7.44 8.28
C PHE A 15 -4.57 8.16 7.31
N SER A 16 -5.12 7.46 6.31
CA SER A 16 -6.03 8.08 5.34
C SER A 16 -7.34 8.53 5.97
N ARG A 17 -7.85 7.77 6.96
CA ARG A 17 -9.07 8.10 7.69
C ARG A 17 -8.86 9.24 8.69
N ASP A 18 -7.87 9.10 9.57
CA ASP A 18 -7.71 9.96 10.74
C ASP A 18 -7.02 11.28 10.39
N LEU A 19 -6.21 11.29 9.33
CA LEU A 19 -5.49 12.46 8.82
C LEU A 19 -5.85 12.78 7.37
N PHE A 20 -7.14 12.60 7.02
CA PHE A 20 -7.64 12.77 5.65
C PHE A 20 -7.18 14.06 4.93
N PRO A 21 -7.23 15.27 5.52
CA PRO A 21 -6.77 16.48 4.84
C PRO A 21 -5.29 16.41 4.42
N PHE A 22 -4.43 15.83 5.25
CA PHE A 22 -3.02 15.65 4.95
C PHE A 22 -2.77 14.56 3.92
N TRP A 23 -3.47 13.43 4.07
CA TRP A 23 -3.42 12.34 3.09
C TRP A 23 -3.85 12.85 1.70
N ASN A 24 -4.95 13.59 1.62
CA ASN A 24 -5.47 14.16 0.38
C ASN A 24 -4.50 15.20 -0.19
N LEU A 25 -3.91 16.07 0.63
CA LEU A 25 -2.91 17.05 0.19
C LEU A 25 -1.69 16.38 -0.46
N LEU A 26 -1.18 15.30 0.15
CA LEU A 26 0.00 14.59 -0.36
C LEU A 26 -0.23 13.92 -1.72
N LEU A 27 -1.48 13.52 -2.01
CA LEU A 27 -1.82 12.67 -3.16
C LEU A 27 -2.49 13.44 -4.29
N GLU A 28 -3.15 14.56 -3.99
CA GLU A 28 -3.66 15.49 -4.99
C GLU A 28 -2.62 16.53 -5.40
N TYR A 29 -1.44 16.54 -4.78
CA TYR A 29 -0.35 17.43 -5.19
C TYR A 29 0.07 17.12 -6.62
N GLN A 30 -0.20 18.05 -7.52
CA GLN A 30 0.28 17.98 -8.89
C GLN A 30 1.73 18.46 -8.91
N VAL A 31 2.61 17.56 -9.33
CA VAL A 31 4.00 17.91 -9.63
C VAL A 31 3.98 18.87 -10.82
N ASP A 32 4.61 20.03 -10.65
CA ASP A 32 4.80 21.01 -11.72
C ASP A 32 5.87 20.53 -12.72
N GLU A 33 6.13 21.33 -13.76
CA GLU A 33 7.14 20.99 -14.78
C GLU A 33 8.56 20.88 -14.19
N GLU A 34 8.79 21.44 -13.00
CA GLU A 34 10.08 21.50 -12.31
C GLU A 34 10.39 20.23 -11.50
N GLY A 35 9.39 19.35 -11.32
CA GLY A 35 9.55 18.07 -10.62
C GLY A 35 9.42 18.18 -9.11
N LEU A 36 9.54 17.04 -8.43
CA LEU A 36 9.56 17.04 -6.96
C LEU A 36 10.95 17.48 -6.47
N PRO A 37 11.04 18.31 -5.42
CA PRO A 37 12.33 18.60 -4.80
C PRO A 37 13.02 17.29 -4.35
N ALA A 38 14.33 17.18 -4.53
CA ALA A 38 15.09 15.96 -4.21
C ALA A 38 14.84 15.44 -2.78
N TRP A 39 14.75 16.35 -1.79
CA TRP A 39 14.45 15.98 -0.40
C TRP A 39 13.07 15.32 -0.22
N TYR A 40 12.12 15.60 -1.11
CA TYR A 40 10.78 15.02 -1.09
C TYR A 40 10.73 13.71 -1.86
N GLU A 41 11.43 13.59 -2.99
CA GLU A 41 11.62 12.32 -3.69
C GLU A 41 12.21 11.26 -2.75
N GLU A 42 13.24 11.62 -1.98
CA GLU A 42 13.84 10.74 -0.96
C GLU A 42 12.82 10.24 0.07
N LYS A 43 11.83 11.07 0.46
CA LYS A 43 10.77 10.66 1.39
C LYS A 43 9.78 9.70 0.76
N VAL A 44 9.40 9.93 -0.50
CA VAL A 44 8.52 9.03 -1.26
C VAL A 44 9.20 7.68 -1.46
N ASP A 45 10.49 7.69 -1.79
CA ASP A 45 11.29 6.48 -1.92
C ASP A 45 11.42 5.72 -0.60
N ALA A 46 11.66 6.42 0.51
CA ALA A 46 11.68 5.80 1.83
C ALA A 46 10.35 5.12 2.18
N ALA A 47 9.21 5.74 1.83
CA ALA A 47 7.89 5.13 2.03
C ALA A 47 7.71 3.86 1.18
N CYS A 48 8.18 3.85 -0.07
CA CYS A 48 8.17 2.65 -0.92
C CYS A 48 9.05 1.54 -0.32
N GLN A 49 10.23 1.89 0.20
CA GLN A 49 11.16 0.94 0.82
C GLN A 49 10.58 0.28 2.08
N LEU A 50 9.67 0.94 2.82
CA LEU A 50 8.98 0.31 3.94
C LEU A 50 8.10 -0.86 3.49
N ILE A 51 7.41 -0.71 2.35
CA ILE A 51 6.58 -1.76 1.77
C ILE A 51 7.46 -2.91 1.29
N GLU A 52 8.54 -2.60 0.57
CA GLU A 52 9.52 -3.59 0.12
C GLU A 52 10.11 -4.37 1.32
N SER A 53 10.53 -3.67 2.37
CA SER A 53 11.11 -4.29 3.57
C SER A 53 10.10 -5.19 4.30
N ALA A 54 8.83 -4.79 4.35
CA ALA A 54 7.78 -5.59 4.96
C ALA A 54 7.49 -6.86 4.15
N ILE A 55 7.46 -6.77 2.81
CA ILE A 55 7.28 -7.95 1.95
C ILE A 55 8.50 -8.89 2.05
N ALA A 56 9.72 -8.38 1.94
CA ALA A 56 10.94 -9.19 1.98
C ALA A 56 11.18 -9.87 3.33
N ARG A 57 10.60 -9.34 4.41
CA ARG A 57 10.63 -9.96 5.74
C ARG A 57 9.80 -11.24 5.79
N ASP A 58 8.65 -11.25 5.14
CA ASP A 58 7.66 -12.32 5.27
C ASP A 58 7.75 -13.34 4.12
N PHE A 59 8.30 -12.94 2.96
CA PHE A 59 8.39 -13.76 1.75
C PHE A 59 9.81 -13.77 1.17
N ASN A 60 10.22 -14.91 0.59
CA ASN A 60 11.53 -15.04 -0.04
C ASN A 60 11.55 -14.46 -1.48
N VAL A 61 11.20 -13.18 -1.58
CA VAL A 61 11.15 -12.40 -2.83
C VAL A 61 12.16 -11.26 -2.78
N SER A 62 12.82 -10.99 -3.90
CA SER A 62 13.86 -9.96 -4.00
C SER A 62 13.91 -9.34 -5.39
N GLY A 63 14.75 -8.32 -5.55
CA GLY A 63 15.03 -7.71 -6.85
C GLY A 63 13.79 -7.11 -7.52
N PRO A 64 13.64 -7.26 -8.85
CA PRO A 64 12.53 -6.67 -9.61
C PRO A 64 11.14 -7.13 -9.15
N GLU A 65 11.00 -8.38 -8.69
CA GLU A 65 9.72 -8.92 -8.25
C GLU A 65 9.26 -8.32 -6.92
N LEU A 66 10.20 -8.04 -6.02
CA LEU A 66 9.90 -7.34 -4.77
C LEU A 66 9.38 -5.92 -5.06
N LYS A 67 10.08 -5.18 -5.92
CA LYS A 67 9.68 -3.81 -6.32
C LYS A 67 8.32 -3.79 -7.01
N ARG A 68 8.07 -4.76 -7.89
CA ARG A 68 6.77 -4.92 -8.55
C ARG A 68 5.68 -5.20 -7.52
N SER A 69 5.94 -6.10 -6.57
CA SER A 69 4.97 -6.48 -5.56
C SER A 69 4.61 -5.32 -4.63
N ALA A 70 5.61 -4.55 -4.20
CA ALA A 70 5.41 -3.35 -3.41
C ALA A 70 4.58 -2.30 -4.15
N ARG A 71 4.88 -2.05 -5.43
CA ARG A 71 4.14 -1.08 -6.27
C ARG A 71 2.69 -1.50 -6.53
N VAL A 72 2.45 -2.77 -6.83
CA VAL A 72 1.09 -3.31 -7.02
C VAL A 72 0.28 -3.14 -5.75
N LEU A 73 0.86 -3.51 -4.60
CA LEU A 73 0.17 -3.40 -3.33
C LEU A 73 -0.14 -1.94 -2.97
N TRP A 74 0.83 -1.04 -3.12
CA TRP A 74 0.62 0.39 -2.89
C TRP A 74 -0.49 0.95 -3.78
N ALA A 75 -0.44 0.69 -5.08
CA ALA A 75 -1.43 1.20 -6.03
C ALA A 75 -2.84 0.68 -5.74
N ALA A 76 -2.97 -0.60 -5.37
CA ALA A 76 -4.26 -1.19 -5.03
C ALA A 76 -4.84 -0.64 -3.71
N LEU A 77 -4.02 -0.53 -2.66
CA LEU A 77 -4.44 0.07 -1.38
C LEU A 77 -4.81 1.55 -1.56
N HIS A 78 -3.98 2.32 -2.26
CA HIS A 78 -4.25 3.71 -2.59
C HIS A 78 -5.56 3.84 -3.39
N GLY A 79 -5.76 3.02 -4.42
CA GLY A 79 -6.98 3.04 -5.23
C GLY A 79 -8.25 2.78 -4.43
N ILE A 80 -8.27 1.73 -3.59
CA ILE A 80 -9.41 1.43 -2.71
C ILE A 80 -9.68 2.63 -1.79
N THR A 81 -8.64 3.15 -1.16
CA THR A 81 -8.73 4.28 -0.22
C THR A 81 -9.27 5.54 -0.88
N THR A 82 -8.74 5.89 -2.05
CA THR A 82 -9.18 7.04 -2.85
C THR A 82 -10.64 6.93 -3.29
N LEU A 83 -11.06 5.76 -3.79
CA LEU A 83 -12.45 5.54 -4.18
C LEU A 83 -13.39 5.58 -2.98
N SER A 84 -12.94 5.13 -1.82
CA SER A 84 -13.73 5.14 -0.57
C SER A 84 -13.97 6.56 -0.11
N HIS A 85 -12.91 7.36 0.03
CA HIS A 85 -13.03 8.76 0.45
C HIS A 85 -13.86 9.61 -0.53
N ARG A 86 -13.85 9.26 -1.83
CA ARG A 86 -14.63 9.96 -2.85
C ARG A 86 -16.08 9.44 -2.96
N GLY A 87 -16.51 8.50 -2.12
CA GLY A 87 -17.83 7.88 -2.18
C GLY A 87 -18.09 7.08 -3.46
N LYS A 88 -17.03 6.78 -4.23
CA LYS A 88 -17.10 6.08 -5.53
C LYS A 88 -17.04 4.56 -5.40
N LEU A 89 -16.68 4.06 -4.22
CA LEU A 89 -16.78 2.65 -3.88
C LEU A 89 -18.20 2.26 -3.46
N ALA A 90 -19.03 3.20 -3.02
CA ALA A 90 -20.33 2.92 -2.45
C ALA A 90 -21.39 2.62 -3.53
N THR A 91 -21.97 1.44 -3.42
CA THR A 91 -23.18 0.94 -4.08
C THR A 91 -24.07 0.34 -2.99
N THR A 92 -25.30 -0.04 -3.31
CA THR A 92 -26.22 -0.67 -2.34
C THR A 92 -25.66 -1.94 -1.69
N GLU A 93 -24.66 -2.57 -2.30
CA GLU A 93 -24.02 -3.82 -1.87
C GLU A 93 -22.54 -3.65 -1.47
N SER A 94 -22.04 -2.42 -1.34
CA SER A 94 -20.60 -2.20 -1.15
C SER A 94 -20.11 -2.54 0.26
N GLU A 95 -19.03 -3.32 0.29
CA GLU A 95 -18.28 -3.59 1.51
C GLU A 95 -17.42 -2.38 1.94
N PRO A 96 -17.12 -2.22 3.25
CA PRO A 96 -16.19 -1.21 3.74
C PRO A 96 -14.79 -1.35 3.11
N ALA A 97 -14.09 -0.23 2.95
CA ALA A 97 -12.75 -0.20 2.36
C ALA A 97 -11.77 -1.11 3.10
N GLU A 98 -11.91 -1.20 4.42
CA GLU A 98 -11.11 -2.07 5.28
C GLU A 98 -11.28 -3.56 4.91
N VAL A 99 -12.51 -3.98 4.58
CA VAL A 99 -12.79 -5.37 4.20
C VAL A 99 -12.21 -5.67 2.81
N LEU A 100 -12.36 -4.74 1.86
CA LEU A 100 -11.76 -4.86 0.53
C LEU A 100 -10.23 -4.92 0.59
N CYS A 101 -9.61 -4.07 1.39
CA CYS A 101 -8.16 -4.10 1.61
C CYS A 101 -7.72 -5.39 2.28
N GLN A 102 -8.47 -5.90 3.27
CA GLN A 102 -8.15 -7.17 3.90
C GLN A 102 -8.23 -8.33 2.90
N SER A 103 -9.27 -8.38 2.07
CA SER A 103 -9.45 -9.38 1.01
C SER A 103 -8.31 -9.34 -0.01
N LEU A 104 -7.92 -8.13 -0.45
CA LEU A 104 -6.77 -7.90 -1.32
C LEU A 104 -5.49 -8.44 -0.70
N LEU A 105 -5.16 -8.06 0.55
CA LEU A 105 -3.94 -8.47 1.23
C LEU A 105 -3.89 -10.00 1.39
N GLN A 106 -4.98 -10.61 1.83
CA GLN A 106 -5.07 -12.06 2.00
C GLN A 106 -4.82 -12.80 0.68
N THR A 107 -5.49 -12.38 -0.38
CA THR A 107 -5.37 -13.01 -1.71
C THR A 107 -3.96 -12.81 -2.27
N TYR A 108 -3.45 -11.58 -2.22
CA TYR A 108 -2.15 -11.24 -2.77
C TYR A 108 -1.02 -11.97 -2.05
N PHE A 109 -1.05 -12.03 -0.72
CA PHE A 109 -0.03 -12.72 0.07
C PHE A 109 -0.12 -14.24 -0.01
N SER A 110 -1.31 -14.79 -0.20
CA SER A 110 -1.45 -16.21 -0.56
C SER A 110 -0.74 -16.50 -1.89
N GLY A 111 -0.89 -15.61 -2.88
CA GLY A 111 -0.17 -15.66 -4.14
C GLY A 111 1.35 -15.55 -3.96
N LEU A 112 1.84 -14.56 -3.21
CA LEU A 112 3.27 -14.41 -2.93
C LEU A 112 3.85 -15.63 -2.21
N ARG A 113 3.14 -16.19 -1.23
CA ARG A 113 3.55 -17.42 -0.53
C ARG A 113 3.65 -18.60 -1.50
N THR A 114 2.70 -18.72 -2.42
CA THR A 114 2.69 -19.79 -3.42
C THR A 114 3.85 -19.64 -4.41
N LEU A 115 4.16 -18.42 -4.84
CA LEU A 115 5.19 -18.14 -5.84
C LEU A 115 6.61 -18.17 -5.28
N TYR A 116 6.82 -17.65 -4.07
CA TYR A 116 8.15 -17.36 -3.53
C TYR A 116 8.46 -18.10 -2.22
N GLY A 117 7.44 -18.65 -1.54
CA GLY A 117 7.59 -19.25 -0.22
C GLY A 117 7.73 -18.21 0.91
N GLU A 118 7.70 -18.70 2.15
CA GLU A 118 7.93 -17.85 3.33
C GLU A 118 9.43 -17.61 3.55
N ALA A 119 9.78 -16.41 4.00
CA ALA A 119 11.15 -16.14 4.42
C ALA A 119 11.48 -16.98 5.67
N LYS A 120 12.66 -17.61 5.69
CA LYS A 120 13.13 -18.31 6.89
C LYS A 120 13.44 -17.28 7.97
N THR A 121 12.78 -17.43 9.12
CA THR A 121 12.99 -16.57 10.30
C THR A 121 14.35 -16.80 10.94
#